data_AF-H7EP01-F1
#
_entry.id   AF-H7EP01-F1
#
_cell.length_a   1.000
_cell.length_b   1.000
_cell.length_c   1.000
_cell.angle_alpha   90.00
_cell.angle_beta   90.00
_cell.angle_gamma   90.00
#
_symmetry.space_group_name_H-M   'P 1'
#
loop_
_entity.id
_entity.type
_entity.pdbx_description
1 polymer ?
#
loop_
_entity_poly.entity_id
_entity_poly.type
_entity_poly.pdbx_seq_one_letter_code
_entity_poly.pdbx_strand_id
1 'polypeptide(L)'
;MKMRYTASSIPSLKNRTVFFDANSLIYIFWPTSPDSQAVTDYGSMLSTLIKNNVNLVVNETVISEIINRVMRLEFNKSNLPRDQFKKYRNSPDGQSVQEDIYKIIQNRILSRFQITNELFSKEELNSALTVSTLDFNDKLIELLCKKKGMILLTHDFDFSSSDVDILSANSKFLNR
;
A
#
# COMPACT_ATOMS: atom_id res chain seq x y z
N MET A 1 -14.49 3.95 -18.76
CA MET A 1 -14.31 4.87 -17.62
C MET A 1 -13.93 4.03 -16.43
N LYS A 2 -12.88 4.41 -15.67
CA LYS A 2 -12.45 3.64 -14.51
C LYS A 2 -13.26 4.03 -13.29
N MET A 3 -13.53 3.06 -12.43
CA MET A 3 -14.43 3.25 -11.30
C MET A 3 -13.67 3.81 -10.10
N ARG A 4 -14.36 4.63 -9.31
CA ARG A 4 -13.90 5.13 -8.01
C ARG A 4 -14.86 4.60 -6.96
N TYR A 5 -14.38 3.63 -6.20
CA TYR A 5 -15.11 2.93 -5.16
C TYR A 5 -14.80 3.52 -3.80
N THR A 6 -15.78 3.43 -2.92
CA THR A 6 -15.68 3.81 -1.51
C THR A 6 -15.91 2.60 -0.63
N ALA A 7 -15.80 2.75 0.69
CA ALA A 7 -16.14 1.69 1.64
C ALA A 7 -17.55 1.11 1.42
N SER A 8 -18.54 1.95 1.07
CA SER A 8 -19.91 1.48 0.81
C SER A 8 -20.05 0.64 -0.45
N SER A 9 -19.07 0.69 -1.35
CA SER A 9 -19.05 -0.08 -2.59
C SER A 9 -18.57 -1.53 -2.39
N ILE A 10 -17.86 -1.84 -1.29
CA ILE A 10 -17.21 -3.14 -1.06
C ILE A 10 -18.15 -4.35 -1.24
N PRO A 11 -19.42 -4.34 -0.79
CA PRO A 11 -20.32 -5.47 -1.01
C PRO A 11 -20.52 -5.85 -2.49
N SER A 12 -20.35 -4.89 -3.41
CA SER A 12 -20.43 -5.14 -4.86
C SER A 12 -19.13 -5.68 -5.48
N LEU A 13 -18.04 -5.70 -4.72
CA LEU A 13 -16.71 -6.14 -5.19
C LEU A 13 -16.50 -7.65 -5.04
N LYS A 14 -17.57 -8.44 -4.89
CA LYS A 14 -17.50 -9.90 -4.80
C LYS A 14 -16.77 -10.45 -6.03
N ASN A 15 -15.84 -11.39 -5.81
CA ASN A 15 -14.96 -11.98 -6.83
C ASN A 15 -13.98 -11.01 -7.52
N ARG A 16 -13.89 -9.75 -7.08
CA ARG A 16 -12.82 -8.85 -7.52
C ARG A 16 -11.55 -9.14 -6.72
N THR A 17 -10.43 -8.67 -7.28
CA THR A 17 -9.13 -8.67 -6.60
C THR A 17 -8.77 -7.23 -6.26
N VAL A 18 -8.41 -6.99 -4.99
CA VAL A 18 -8.02 -5.68 -4.48
C VAL A 18 -6.53 -5.71 -4.13
N PHE A 19 -5.76 -4.89 -4.83
CA PHE A 19 -4.35 -4.68 -4.60
C PHE A 19 -4.14 -3.54 -3.61
N PHE A 20 -3.37 -3.78 -2.55
CA PHE A 20 -3.10 -2.77 -1.53
C PHE A 20 -1.73 -2.12 -1.78
N ASP A 21 -1.70 -0.79 -1.77
CA ASP A 21 -0.44 -0.05 -1.73
C ASP A 21 0.22 -0.08 -0.34
N ALA A 22 1.44 0.45 -0.24
CA ALA A 22 2.14 0.52 1.04
C ALA A 22 1.46 1.49 2.03
N ASN A 23 0.98 2.65 1.55
CA ASN A 23 0.34 3.67 2.38
C ASN A 23 -0.84 3.12 3.18
N SER A 24 -1.76 2.43 2.51
CA SER A 24 -2.96 1.87 3.13
C SER A 24 -2.61 0.82 4.19
N LEU A 25 -1.64 -0.05 3.91
CA LEU A 25 -1.17 -1.05 4.88
C LEU A 25 -0.47 -0.42 6.08
N ILE A 26 0.28 0.68 5.88
CA ILE A 26 0.90 1.44 6.96
C ILE A 26 -0.18 2.06 7.86
N TYR A 27 -1.25 2.65 7.31
CA TYR A 27 -2.38 3.14 8.12
C TYR A 27 -3.00 2.03 8.98
N ILE A 28 -3.11 0.82 8.43
CA ILE A 28 -3.76 -0.31 9.12
C ILE A 28 -2.86 -0.90 10.22
N PHE A 29 -1.57 -1.13 9.92
CA PHE A 29 -0.69 -1.95 10.78
C PHE A 29 0.34 -1.15 11.58
N TRP A 30 0.66 0.08 11.16
CA TRP A 30 1.58 0.98 11.86
C TRP A 30 1.00 2.39 11.98
N PRO A 31 -0.16 2.56 12.63
CA PRO A 31 -0.79 3.87 12.74
C PRO A 31 0.08 4.82 13.57
N THR A 32 0.57 5.89 12.94
CA THR A 32 1.30 6.96 13.64
C THR A 32 0.37 7.86 14.46
N SER A 33 -0.91 7.89 14.09
CA SER A 33 -1.97 8.61 14.79
C SER A 33 -3.19 7.68 14.89
N PRO A 34 -3.25 6.83 15.93
CA PRO A 34 -4.27 5.80 16.09
C PRO A 34 -5.71 6.32 16.02
N ASP A 35 -5.94 7.55 16.51
CA ASP A 35 -7.26 8.18 16.53
C ASP A 35 -7.63 8.88 15.21
N SER A 36 -6.79 8.79 14.18
CA SER A 36 -7.09 9.42 12.89
C SER A 36 -8.18 8.67 12.14
N GLN A 37 -9.08 9.42 11.50
CA GLN A 37 -10.20 8.86 10.73
C GLN A 37 -9.71 7.86 9.66
N ALA A 38 -8.57 8.13 9.02
CA ALA A 38 -7.98 7.23 8.02
C ALA A 38 -7.67 5.82 8.57
N VAL A 39 -7.18 5.72 9.81
CA VAL A 39 -6.90 4.42 10.46
C VAL A 39 -8.20 3.64 10.65
N THR A 40 -9.22 4.30 11.18
CA THR A 40 -10.56 3.71 11.36
C THR A 40 -11.18 3.28 10.04
N ASP A 41 -11.10 4.12 9.01
CA ASP A 41 -11.69 3.85 7.70
C ASP A 41 -11.01 2.66 7.03
N TYR A 42 -9.68 2.65 6.94
CA TYR A 42 -8.96 1.56 6.28
C TYR A 42 -9.02 0.24 7.07
N GLY A 43 -9.01 0.28 8.40
CA GLY A 43 -9.26 -0.90 9.22
C GLY A 43 -10.65 -1.50 8.98
N SER A 44 -11.67 -0.64 8.85
CA SER A 44 -13.05 -1.04 8.55
C SER A 44 -13.19 -1.58 7.12
N MET A 45 -12.52 -0.96 6.15
CA MET A 45 -12.48 -1.43 4.77
C MET A 45 -11.84 -2.82 4.67
N LEU A 46 -10.67 -3.05 5.30
CA LEU A 46 -10.04 -4.37 5.34
C LEU A 46 -10.97 -5.42 5.94
N SER A 47 -11.60 -5.11 7.08
CA SER A 47 -12.55 -6.01 7.74
C SER A 47 -13.74 -6.37 6.84
N THR A 48 -14.24 -5.39 6.10
CA THR A 48 -15.37 -5.58 5.18
C THR A 48 -14.96 -6.37 3.94
N LEU A 49 -13.77 -6.14 3.39
CA LEU A 49 -13.21 -6.91 2.28
C LEU A 49 -13.04 -8.39 2.65
N ILE A 50 -12.50 -8.67 3.85
CA ILE A 50 -12.37 -10.03 4.38
C ILE A 50 -13.75 -10.68 4.54
N LYS A 51 -14.72 -9.98 5.17
CA LYS A 51 -16.08 -10.49 5.35
C LYS A 51 -16.78 -10.83 4.03
N ASN A 52 -16.47 -10.12 2.96
CA ASN A 52 -17.03 -10.35 1.62
C ASN A 52 -16.20 -11.32 0.77
N ASN A 53 -15.18 -11.99 1.34
CA ASN A 53 -14.28 -12.92 0.65
C ASN A 53 -13.65 -12.31 -0.62
N VAL A 54 -13.31 -11.02 -0.57
CA VAL A 54 -12.59 -10.35 -1.66
C VAL A 54 -11.14 -10.82 -1.65
N ASN A 55 -10.57 -11.07 -2.83
CA ASN A 55 -9.17 -11.49 -2.92
C ASN A 55 -8.25 -10.30 -2.62
N LEU A 56 -7.42 -10.42 -1.59
CA LEU A 56 -6.50 -9.37 -1.14
C LEU A 56 -5.10 -9.68 -1.64
N VAL A 57 -4.45 -8.71 -2.29
CA VAL A 57 -3.14 -8.94 -2.88
C VAL A 57 -2.17 -7.80 -2.63
N VAL A 58 -0.88 -8.14 -2.60
CA VAL A 58 0.27 -7.23 -2.54
C VAL A 58 1.40 -7.79 -3.41
N ASN A 59 2.50 -7.05 -3.56
CA ASN A 59 3.71 -7.52 -4.23
C ASN A 59 4.98 -7.22 -3.41
N GLU A 60 6.14 -7.73 -3.86
CA GLU A 60 7.41 -7.44 -3.18
C GLU A 60 7.78 -5.96 -3.14
N THR A 61 7.34 -5.16 -4.12
CA THR A 61 7.62 -3.72 -4.15
C THR A 61 6.94 -3.04 -2.97
N VAL A 62 5.66 -3.34 -2.74
CA VAL A 62 4.90 -2.87 -1.58
C VAL A 62 5.54 -3.33 -0.27
N ILE A 63 5.94 -4.60 -0.17
CA ILE A 63 6.60 -5.12 1.05
C ILE A 63 7.92 -4.39 1.32
N SER A 64 8.74 -4.20 0.30
CA SER A 64 10.01 -3.47 0.40
C SER A 64 9.80 -2.02 0.83
N GLU A 65 8.79 -1.34 0.28
CA GLU A 65 8.45 0.02 0.65
C GLU A 65 7.97 0.10 2.10
N ILE A 66 7.08 -0.81 2.54
CA ILE A 66 6.63 -0.89 3.94
C ILE A 66 7.82 -1.02 4.88
N ILE A 67 8.74 -1.97 4.64
CA ILE A 67 9.91 -2.20 5.49
C ILE A 67 10.73 -0.90 5.61
N ASN A 68 11.06 -0.28 4.48
CA ASN A 68 11.88 0.92 4.46
C ASN A 68 11.18 2.11 5.13
N ARG A 69 9.89 2.28 4.88
CA ARG A 69 9.12 3.43 5.36
C ARG A 69 8.82 3.32 6.84
N VAL A 70 8.39 2.16 7.32
CA VAL A 70 8.16 1.92 8.75
C VAL A 70 9.48 2.04 9.52
N MET A 71 10.58 1.49 9.01
CA MET A 71 11.90 1.66 9.65
C MET A 71 12.31 3.13 9.78
N ARG A 72 12.00 3.96 8.77
CA ARG A 72 12.21 5.41 8.86
C ARG A 72 11.29 6.09 9.87
N LEU A 73 10.03 5.67 9.97
CA LEU A 73 9.10 6.18 10.97
C LEU A 73 9.60 5.91 12.39
N GLU A 74 10.05 4.68 12.68
CA GLU A 74 10.61 4.32 13.99
C GLU A 74 11.91 5.06 14.27
N PHE A 75 12.80 5.16 13.28
CA PHE A 75 14.01 5.96 13.40
C PHE A 75 13.70 7.43 13.74
N ASN A 76 12.69 8.04 13.13
CA ASN A 76 12.32 9.42 13.41
C ASN A 76 11.86 9.63 14.86
N LYS A 77 11.39 8.59 15.57
CA LYS A 77 11.05 8.66 17.00
C LYS A 77 12.28 8.68 17.91
N SER A 78 13.44 8.25 17.41
CA SER A 78 14.69 8.22 18.18
C SER A 78 15.34 9.60 18.38
N ASN A 79 14.84 10.65 17.70
CA ASN A 79 15.43 12.00 17.67
C ASN A 79 16.91 12.05 17.22
N LEU A 80 17.41 10.99 16.58
CA LEU A 80 18.77 10.96 16.04
C LEU A 80 18.89 11.78 14.74
N PRO A 81 20.06 12.37 14.46
CA PRO A 81 20.32 13.06 13.19
C PRO A 81 20.11 12.16 11.97
N ARG A 82 19.50 12.70 10.90
CA ARG A 82 19.06 11.91 9.71
C ARG A 82 20.15 11.07 9.06
N ASP A 83 21.40 11.53 9.09
CA ASP A 83 22.59 10.84 8.56
C ASP A 83 22.94 9.57 9.35
N GLN A 84 22.42 9.43 10.58
CA GLN A 84 22.63 8.26 11.42
C GLN A 84 21.66 7.10 11.14
N PHE A 85 20.73 7.23 10.19
CA PHE A 85 19.76 6.19 9.86
C PHE A 85 20.42 4.80 9.63
N LYS A 86 21.51 4.75 8.88
CA LYS A 86 22.23 3.49 8.61
C LYS A 86 22.86 2.90 9.87
N LYS A 87 23.37 3.75 10.77
CA LYS A 87 23.96 3.32 12.06
C LYS A 87 22.87 2.78 12.99
N TYR A 88 21.76 3.50 13.10
CA TYR A 88 20.58 3.06 13.85
C TYR A 88 20.05 1.72 13.34
N ARG A 89 19.82 1.59 12.02
CA ARG A 89 19.30 0.35 11.44
C ARG A 89 20.17 -0.88 11.75
N ASN A 90 21.47 -0.68 11.86
CA ASN A 90 22.41 -1.77 12.17
C ASN A 90 22.63 -1.95 13.69
N SER A 91 22.09 -1.09 14.56
CA SER A 91 22.20 -1.22 16.02
C SER A 91 21.27 -2.32 16.55
N PRO A 92 21.46 -2.80 17.79
CA PRO A 92 20.55 -3.76 18.42
C PRO A 92 19.09 -3.27 18.43
N ASP A 93 18.86 -1.99 18.76
CA ASP A 93 17.52 -1.40 18.76
C ASP A 93 16.91 -1.41 17.35
N GLY A 94 17.68 -1.02 16.33
CA GLY A 94 17.20 -1.02 14.96
C GLY A 94 16.91 -2.42 14.41
N GLN A 95 17.72 -3.41 14.79
CA GLN A 95 17.47 -4.81 14.45
C GLN A 95 16.20 -5.34 15.14
N SER A 96 16.00 -5.03 16.41
CA SER A 96 14.77 -5.38 17.14
C SER A 96 13.53 -4.78 16.47
N VAL A 97 13.59 -3.52 16.05
CA VAL A 97 12.50 -2.89 15.28
C VAL A 97 12.26 -3.61 13.96
N GLN A 98 13.33 -3.95 13.22
CA GLN A 98 13.21 -4.65 11.96
C GLN A 98 12.59 -6.05 12.12
N GLU A 99 12.93 -6.78 13.18
CA GLU A 99 12.30 -8.06 13.52
C GLU A 99 10.80 -7.91 13.78
N ASP A 100 10.38 -6.86 14.50
CA ASP A 100 8.97 -6.62 14.77
C ASP A 100 8.19 -6.24 13.50
N ILE A 101 8.81 -5.47 12.60
CA ILE A 101 8.26 -5.21 11.25
C ILE A 101 8.05 -6.55 10.52
N TYR A 102 9.04 -7.44 10.54
CA TYR A 102 8.95 -8.76 9.88
C TYR A 102 7.86 -9.65 10.49
N LYS A 103 7.74 -9.69 11.81
CA LYS A 103 6.68 -10.45 12.49
C LYS A 103 5.29 -9.98 12.05
N ILE A 104 5.07 -8.67 11.92
CA ILE A 104 3.78 -8.13 11.44
C ILE A 104 3.55 -8.53 9.99
N ILE A 105 4.55 -8.37 9.11
CA ILE A 105 4.44 -8.76 7.69
C ILE A 105 4.08 -10.25 7.58
N GLN A 106 4.81 -11.13 8.26
CA GLN A 106 4.58 -12.58 8.22
C GLN A 106 3.21 -12.97 8.78
N ASN A 107 2.88 -12.48 9.96
CA ASN A 107 1.70 -12.97 10.70
C ASN A 107 0.40 -12.27 10.32
N ARG A 108 0.45 -11.06 9.75
CA ARG A 108 -0.74 -10.26 9.41
C ARG A 108 -0.94 -10.07 7.92
N ILE A 109 0.13 -9.80 7.17
CA ILE A 109 0.05 -9.53 5.73
C ILE A 109 0.16 -10.84 4.94
N LEU A 110 1.29 -11.55 5.02
CA LEU A 110 1.52 -12.78 4.24
C LEU A 110 0.57 -13.93 4.60
N SER A 111 -0.01 -13.92 5.80
CA SER A 111 -1.02 -14.90 6.22
C SER A 111 -2.41 -14.68 5.61
N ARG A 112 -2.67 -13.52 5.00
CA ARG A 112 -4.00 -13.11 4.50
C ARG A 112 -3.99 -12.63 3.05
N PHE A 113 -2.88 -12.07 2.59
CA PHE A 113 -2.73 -11.50 1.26
C PHE A 113 -2.00 -12.48 0.36
N GLN A 114 -2.47 -12.62 -0.89
CA GLN A 114 -1.71 -13.34 -1.90
C GLN A 114 -0.63 -12.41 -2.48
N ILE A 115 0.50 -13.01 -2.85
CA ILE A 115 1.55 -12.29 -3.59
C ILE A 115 1.22 -12.35 -5.07
N THR A 116 1.18 -11.20 -5.74
CA THR A 116 0.97 -11.11 -7.19
C THR A 116 2.02 -10.22 -7.83
N ASN A 117 2.65 -10.74 -8.89
CA ASN A 117 3.67 -10.05 -9.67
C ASN A 117 3.41 -10.20 -11.16
N GLU A 118 4.10 -9.39 -11.93
CA GLU A 118 4.05 -9.45 -13.38
C GLU A 118 5.43 -9.21 -13.98
N LEU A 119 5.69 -9.86 -15.11
CA LEU A 119 6.85 -9.54 -15.92
C LEU A 119 6.50 -8.36 -16.84
N PHE A 120 7.27 -7.30 -16.74
CA PHE A 120 7.13 -6.13 -17.60
C PHE A 120 8.09 -6.23 -18.78
N SER A 121 7.59 -5.90 -19.97
CA SER A 121 8.43 -5.76 -21.15
C SER A 121 9.32 -4.52 -21.03
N LYS A 122 10.35 -4.42 -21.87
CA LYS A 122 11.22 -3.23 -21.91
C LYS A 122 10.42 -1.98 -22.30
N GLU A 123 9.46 -2.13 -23.20
CA GLU A 123 8.58 -1.06 -23.66
C GLU A 123 7.69 -0.55 -22.52
N GLU A 124 7.15 -1.45 -21.70
CA GLU A 124 6.34 -1.09 -20.53
C GLU A 124 7.18 -0.38 -19.46
N LEU A 125 8.37 -0.89 -19.17
CA LEU A 125 9.30 -0.21 -18.25
C LEU A 125 9.72 1.16 -18.78
N ASN A 126 10.01 1.28 -20.07
CA ASN A 126 10.31 2.56 -20.70
C ASN A 126 9.14 3.54 -20.60
N SER A 127 7.89 3.06 -20.72
CA SER A 127 6.71 3.91 -20.54
C SER A 127 6.55 4.42 -19.10
N ALA A 128 6.96 3.62 -18.11
CA ALA A 128 7.00 4.01 -16.70
C ALA A 128 8.14 5.00 -16.37
N LEU A 129 9.19 5.06 -17.19
CA LEU A 129 10.30 6.02 -17.05
C LEU A 129 9.96 7.41 -17.63
N THR A 130 8.76 7.89 -17.34
CA THR A 130 8.29 9.23 -17.70
C THR A 130 8.12 10.07 -16.45
N VAL A 131 8.33 11.39 -16.55
CA VAL A 131 8.11 12.30 -15.41
C VAL A 131 6.60 12.52 -15.25
N SER A 132 6.08 12.25 -14.06
CA SER A 132 4.69 12.53 -13.69
C SER A 132 4.59 12.71 -12.17
N THR A 133 3.37 12.87 -11.66
CA THR A 133 3.09 12.92 -10.21
C THR A 133 3.39 11.59 -9.52
N LEU A 134 3.13 10.46 -10.19
CA LEU A 134 3.43 9.13 -9.67
C LEU A 134 4.93 8.86 -9.71
N ASP A 135 5.45 8.25 -8.64
CA ASP A 135 6.81 7.74 -8.65
C ASP A 135 6.94 6.49 -9.52
N PHE A 136 8.16 5.94 -9.62
CA PHE A 136 8.38 4.76 -10.46
C PHE A 136 7.67 3.51 -9.93
N ASN A 137 7.66 3.30 -8.61
CA ASN A 137 7.01 2.14 -8.01
C ASN A 137 5.49 2.22 -8.16
N ASP A 138 4.93 3.41 -7.98
CA ASP A 138 3.51 3.69 -8.21
C ASP A 138 3.09 3.37 -9.64
N LYS A 139 3.91 3.71 -10.63
CA LYS A 139 3.68 3.36 -12.03
C LYS A 139 3.73 1.85 -12.27
N LEU A 140 4.64 1.13 -11.61
CA LEU A 140 4.67 -0.34 -11.70
C LEU A 140 3.41 -0.96 -11.08
N ILE A 141 2.92 -0.42 -9.96
CA ILE A 141 1.67 -0.83 -9.33
C ILE A 141 0.47 -0.55 -10.25
N GLU A 142 0.43 0.63 -10.89
CA GLU A 142 -0.59 0.98 -11.87
C GLU A 142 -0.59 -0.02 -13.05
N LEU A 143 0.57 -0.28 -13.64
CA LEU A 143 0.71 -1.24 -14.75
C LEU A 143 0.28 -2.66 -14.34
N LEU A 144 0.69 -3.12 -13.15
CA LEU A 144 0.31 -4.42 -12.60
C LEU A 144 -1.21 -4.51 -12.43
N CYS A 145 -1.83 -3.51 -11.78
CA CYS A 145 -3.27 -3.46 -11.58
C CYS A 145 -4.03 -3.45 -12.91
N LYS A 146 -3.55 -2.68 -13.89
CA LYS A 146 -4.14 -2.60 -15.22
C LYS A 146 -4.09 -3.93 -15.96
N LYS A 147 -2.92 -4.59 -16.00
CA LYS A 147 -2.74 -5.89 -16.66
C LYS A 147 -3.64 -6.97 -16.08
N LYS A 148 -3.78 -7.00 -14.75
CA LYS A 148 -4.51 -8.06 -14.05
C LYS A 148 -5.97 -7.71 -13.75
N GLY A 149 -6.46 -6.54 -14.19
CA GLY A 149 -7.84 -6.10 -13.94
C GLY A 149 -8.18 -5.90 -12.46
N MET A 150 -7.18 -5.54 -11.64
CA MET A 150 -7.32 -5.38 -10.20
C MET A 150 -7.79 -3.97 -9.83
N ILE A 151 -8.38 -3.86 -8.63
CA ILE A 151 -8.74 -2.59 -8.02
C ILE A 151 -7.60 -2.16 -7.10
N LEU A 152 -7.07 -0.96 -7.26
CA LEU A 152 -6.05 -0.40 -6.39
C LEU A 152 -6.71 0.22 -5.15
N LEU A 153 -6.38 -0.28 -3.97
CA LEU A 153 -6.69 0.36 -2.70
C LEU A 153 -5.52 1.26 -2.31
N THR A 154 -5.77 2.57 -2.29
CA THR A 154 -4.76 3.60 -2.01
C THR A 154 -5.38 4.80 -1.29
N HIS A 155 -4.57 5.48 -0.47
CA HIS A 155 -4.90 6.82 0.04
C HIS A 155 -4.30 7.94 -0.81
N ASP A 156 -3.41 7.63 -1.74
CA ASP A 156 -2.64 8.62 -2.47
C ASP A 156 -3.45 9.21 -3.64
N PHE A 157 -3.68 10.52 -3.58
CA PHE A 157 -4.46 11.23 -4.59
C PHE A 157 -3.70 11.41 -5.91
N ASP A 158 -2.39 11.15 -5.95
CA ASP A 158 -1.62 11.22 -7.19
C ASP A 158 -2.07 10.15 -8.20
N PHE A 159 -2.75 9.09 -7.76
CA PHE A 159 -3.46 8.14 -8.63
C PHE A 159 -4.78 8.66 -9.21
N SER A 160 -5.19 9.89 -8.93
CA SER A 160 -6.49 10.42 -9.37
C SER A 160 -6.70 10.41 -10.89
N SER A 161 -5.63 10.55 -11.68
CA SER A 161 -5.63 10.43 -13.14
C SER A 161 -5.33 9.03 -13.66
N SER A 162 -5.13 8.05 -12.77
CA SER A 162 -4.75 6.69 -13.14
C SER A 162 -5.88 5.97 -13.87
N ASP A 163 -5.49 5.14 -14.84
CA ASP A 163 -6.39 4.31 -15.64
C ASP A 163 -6.65 2.93 -14.99
N VAL A 164 -6.70 2.87 -13.65
CA VAL A 164 -7.10 1.69 -12.87
C VAL A 164 -8.34 1.99 -12.04
N ASP A 165 -9.10 0.95 -11.69
CA ASP A 165 -10.17 1.09 -10.73
C ASP A 165 -9.56 1.37 -9.34
N ILE A 166 -10.11 2.32 -8.60
CA ILE A 166 -9.57 2.73 -7.30
C ILE A 166 -10.61 2.52 -6.21
N LEU A 167 -10.19 2.00 -5.07
CA LEU A 167 -10.95 1.92 -3.83
C LEU A 167 -10.26 2.79 -2.77
N SER A 168 -10.92 3.81 -2.25
CA SER A 168 -10.27 4.74 -1.31
C SER A 168 -11.22 5.25 -0.23
N ALA A 169 -10.66 5.55 0.95
CA ALA A 169 -11.29 6.37 1.97
C ALA A 169 -10.93 7.86 1.85
N ASN A 170 -9.98 8.22 0.97
CA ASN A 170 -9.61 9.61 0.77
C ASN A 170 -10.73 10.36 0.03
N SER A 171 -11.35 11.32 0.72
CA SER A 171 -12.49 12.10 0.21
C SER A 171 -12.18 12.90 -1.06
N LYS A 172 -10.90 13.16 -1.35
CA LYS A 172 -10.49 13.83 -2.60
C LYS A 172 -10.89 13.03 -3.85
N PHE A 173 -11.04 11.71 -3.74
CA PHE A 173 -11.52 10.86 -4.85
C PHE A 173 -13.03 10.97 -5.11
N LEU A 174 -13.82 11.53 -4.20
CA LEU A 174 -15.29 11.56 -4.30
C LEU A 174 -15.83 12.61 -5.29
N ASN A 175 -14.98 13.53 -5.75
CA ASN A 175 -15.36 14.64 -6.63
C ASN A 175 -14.93 14.43 -8.11
N ARG A 176 -14.64 13.19 -8.52
CA ARG A 176 -14.23 12.82 -9.89
C ARG A 176 -14.94 11.56 -10.36
#